data_AF-A0A922Z472-F1
#
_entry.id   AF-A0A922Z472-F1
#
_cell.length_a   1.000
_cell.length_b   1.000
_cell.length_c   1.000
_cell.angle_alpha   90.00
_cell.angle_beta   90.00
_cell.angle_gamma   90.00
#
_symmetry.space_group_name_H-M   'P 1'
#
loop_
_entity.id
_entity.type
_entity.pdbx_description
1 polymer ?
#
loop_
_entity_poly.entity_id
_entity_poly.type
_entity_poly.pdbx_seq_one_letter_code
_entity_poly.pdbx_strand_id
1 'polypeptide(L)' 'MDKAAKTDAVATLNAVFANTSVVVVAHYAGLTVAQFQKLRREMKANGATVKVAKNRLAKIA' A
#
# COMPACT_ATOMS: atom_id res chain seq x y z
N MET A 1 17.91 -4.45 0.86
CA MET A 1 16.75 -4.83 1.70
C MET A 1 17.16 -6.05 2.49
N ASP A 2 17.73 -5.82 3.65
CA ASP A 2 18.01 -6.85 4.64
C ASP A 2 16.74 -7.60 5.02
N LYS A 3 16.89 -8.87 5.42
CA LYS A 3 15.74 -9.72 5.79
C LYS A 3 14.90 -9.09 6.90
N ALA A 4 15.53 -8.40 7.86
CA ALA A 4 14.85 -7.68 8.94
C ALA A 4 13.89 -6.60 8.43
N ALA A 5 14.33 -5.75 7.50
CA ALA A 5 13.48 -4.71 6.92
C ALA A 5 12.29 -5.27 6.10
N LYS A 6 12.39 -6.51 5.61
CA LYS A 6 11.28 -7.19 4.91
C LYS A 6 10.27 -7.76 5.89
N THR A 7 10.71 -8.36 7.00
CA THR A 7 9.81 -8.88 8.03
C THR A 7 8.99 -7.75 8.65
N ASP A 8 9.60 -6.60 8.93
CA ASP A 8 8.89 -5.44 9.49
C ASP A 8 7.87 -4.88 8.50
N ALA A 9 8.21 -4.84 7.20
CA ALA A 9 7.28 -4.41 6.16
C ALA A 9 6.08 -5.35 6.00
N VAL A 10 6.29 -6.67 6.12
CA VAL A 10 5.21 -7.67 6.11
C VAL A 10 4.35 -7.54 7.37
N ALA A 11 4.96 -7.39 8.56
CA ALA A 11 4.21 -7.19 9.80
C ALA A 11 3.35 -5.92 9.76
N THR A 12 3.88 -4.83 9.20
CA THR A 12 3.13 -3.58 9.02
C THR A 12 1.96 -3.76 8.05
N LEU A 13 2.15 -4.51 6.96
CA LEU A 13 1.07 -4.80 6.00
C LEU A 13 -0.02 -5.68 6.65
N ASN A 14 0.36 -6.71 7.41
CA ASN A 14 -0.56 -7.56 8.16
C ASN A 14 -1.39 -6.78 9.17
N ALA A 15 -0.76 -5.88 9.92
CA ALA A 15 -1.47 -5.03 10.87
C ALA A 15 -2.47 -4.11 10.16
N VAL A 16 -2.16 -3.61 8.97
CA VAL A 16 -3.11 -2.83 8.16
C VAL A 16 -4.24 -3.72 7.66
N PHE A 17 -3.95 -4.91 7.14
CA PHE A 17 -4.98 -5.83 6.65
C PHE A 17 -5.92 -6.32 7.75
N ALA A 18 -5.42 -6.57 8.97
CA ALA A 18 -6.25 -6.99 10.10
C ALA A 18 -7.17 -5.88 10.62
N ASN A 19 -6.74 -4.62 10.54
CA ASN A 19 -7.49 -3.48 11.06
C ASN A 19 -8.43 -2.82 10.04
N THR A 20 -8.35 -3.18 8.75
CA THR A 20 -9.13 -2.53 7.69
C THR A 20 -10.20 -3.47 7.16
N SER A 21 -11.45 -3.03 7.13
CA SER A 21 -12.59 -3.84 6.68
C SER A 21 -12.58 -4.14 5.18
N VAL A 22 -11.98 -3.27 4.36
CA VAL A 22 -11.86 -3.46 2.90
C VAL A 22 -10.49 -3.01 2.42
N VAL A 23 -9.81 -3.88 1.67
CA VAL A 23 -8.51 -3.62 1.05
C VAL A 23 -8.64 -3.79 -0.45
N VAL A 24 -8.23 -2.77 -1.22
CA VAL A 24 -8.22 -2.81 -2.69
C VAL A 24 -6.78 -2.85 -3.18
N VAL A 25 -6.42 -3.92 -3.89
CA VAL A 25 -5.11 -4.07 -4.53
C VAL A 25 -5.27 -3.82 -6.02
N ALA A 26 -4.56 -2.82 -6.55
CA ALA A 26 -4.61 -2.46 -7.96
C ALA A 26 -3.20 -2.25 -8.53
N HIS A 27 -3.04 -2.59 -9.82
CA HIS A 27 -1.83 -2.26 -10.57
C HIS A 27 -1.90 -0.80 -11.01
N TYR A 28 -0.99 0.04 -10.51
CA TYR A 28 -0.91 1.46 -10.87
C TYR A 28 -0.05 1.72 -12.13
N ALA A 29 0.28 0.67 -12.88
CA ALA A 29 1.14 0.77 -14.07
C ALA A 29 0.50 1.68 -15.12
N GLY A 30 1.23 2.71 -15.55
CA GLY A 30 0.74 3.71 -16.52
C GLY A 30 0.35 5.07 -15.92
N LEU A 31 0.32 5.22 -14.59
CA LEU A 31 0.10 6.51 -13.93
C LEU A 31 1.39 7.35 -13.88
N THR A 32 1.28 8.64 -14.21
CA THR A 32 2.35 9.61 -13.96
C THR A 32 2.42 9.99 -12.49
N VAL A 33 3.56 10.54 -12.05
CA VAL A 33 3.74 11.00 -10.65
C VAL A 33 2.67 12.03 -10.26
N ALA A 34 2.30 12.93 -11.17
CA ALA A 34 1.28 13.95 -10.92
C ALA A 34 -0.11 13.33 -10.68
N GLN A 35 -0.48 12.32 -11.48
CA GLN A 35 -1.75 11.60 -11.31
C GLN A 35 -1.78 10.79 -10.02
N PHE A 36 -0.65 10.14 -9.66
CA PHE A 36 -0.55 9.38 -8.42
C PHE A 36 -0.66 10.28 -7.17
N GLN A 37 -0.06 11.47 -7.21
CA GLN A 37 -0.20 12.44 -6.14
C GLN A 37 -1.64 12.97 -6.01
N LYS A 38 -2.33 13.18 -7.14
CA LYS A 38 -3.76 13.58 -7.13
C LYS A 38 -4.61 12.50 -6.46
N LEU A 39 -4.46 11.25 -6.88
CA LEU A 39 -5.16 10.11 -6.28
C LEU A 39 -4.91 10.01 -4.77
N ARG A 40 -3.65 10.18 -4.34
CA ARG A 40 -3.29 10.12 -2.91
C ARG A 40 -3.94 11.25 -2.10
N ARG A 41 -4.08 12.45 -2.67
CA ARG A 41 -4.77 13.57 -2.02
C ARG A 41 -6.27 13.33 -1.91
N GLU A 42 -6.90 12.85 -2.97
CA GLU A 42 -8.34 12.53 -2.99
C GLU A 42 -8.67 11.42 -2.00
N MET A 43 -7.86 10.36 -1.95
CA MET A 43 -8.04 9.27 -0.99
C MET A 43 -7.88 9.76 0.45
N LYS A 44 -6.87 10.61 0.73
CA LYS A 44 -6.67 11.20 2.06
C LYS A 44 -7.86 12.08 2.49
N ALA A 45 -8.45 12.84 1.57
CA ALA A 45 -9.63 13.65 1.85
C ALA A 45 -10.84 12.79 2.25
N ASN A 46 -10.94 11.58 1.70
CA ASN A 46 -11.98 10.60 2.03
C ASN A 46 -11.58 9.66 3.20
N GLY A 47 -10.52 9.97 3.94
CA GLY A 47 -10.05 9.17 5.07
C GLY A 47 -9.35 7.85 4.70
N ALA A 48 -9.08 7.62 3.42
CA ALA A 48 -8.37 6.45 2.92
C ALA A 48 -6.87 6.69 2.73
N THR A 49 -6.06 5.66 2.95
CA THR A 49 -4.60 5.74 2.77
C THR A 49 -4.15 4.84 1.62
N VAL A 50 -3.38 5.42 0.68
CA VAL A 50 -2.77 4.67 -0.43
C VAL A 50 -1.28 4.52 -0.20
N LYS A 51 -0.78 3.27 -0.30
CA LYS A 51 0.64 2.94 -0.17
C LYS A 51 1.07 1.98 -1.28
N VAL A 52 2.22 2.27 -1.90
CA VAL A 52 2.85 1.34 -2.84
C VAL A 52 3.55 0.26 -2.05
N ALA A 53 3.08 -0.98 -2.18
CA ALA A 53 3.71 -2.16 -1.61
C ALA A 53 4.48 -2.92 -2.68
N LYS A 54 5.56 -3.60 -2.28
CA LYS A 54 6.27 -4.50 -3.19
C LYS A 54 5.42 -5.74 -3.44
N ASN A 55 5.19 -6.10 -4.70
CA ASN A 55 4.29 -7.22 -5.08
C ASN A 55 4.62 -8.53 -4.34
N ARG A 56 5.91 -8.84 -4.14
CA ARG A 56 6.32 -10.06 -3.41
C ARG A 56 5.99 -10.01 -1.92
N LEU A 57 5.94 -8.83 -1.32
CA LEU A 57 5.61 -8.65 0.11
C LEU A 57 4.10 -8.65 0.31
N ALA A 58 3.34 -8.00 -0.58
CA ALA A 58 1.88 -7.99 -0.56
C ALA A 58 1.23 -9.37 -0.83
N LYS A 59 2.00 -10.37 -1.28
CA LYS A 59 1.54 -11.76 -1.42
C LYS A 59 1.79 -12.61 -0.17
N ILE A 60 2.69 -12.16 0.71
CA ILE A 60 3.13 -12.91 1.90
C ILE A 60 2.46 -12.33 3.16
N ALA A 61 2.17 -11.03 3.13
CA ALA A 61 1.25 -10.38 4.04
C ALA A 61 -0.19 -10.72 3.64
#